data_AF-A0A956AUX5-F1
#
_entry.id   AF-A0A956AUX5-F1
#
_cell.length_a   1.000
_cell.length_b   1.000
_cell.length_c   1.000
_cell.angle_alpha   90.00
_cell.angle_beta   90.00
_cell.angle_gamma   90.00
#
_symmetry.space_group_name_H-M   'P 1'
#
loop_
_entity.id
_entity.type
_entity.pdbx_description
1 polymer ?
#
loop_
_entity_poly.entity_id
_entity_poly.type
_entity_poly.pdbx_seq_one_letter_code
_entity_poly.pdbx_strand_id
1 'polypeptide(L)' 'ATDRTPIMARALDGTVIEVFEWTSPEAIERAHTDAKVLAMWADFADACDYVPLDTLSEARAPFAGFEPIE' A
#
# COMPACT_ATOMS: atom_id res chain seq x y z
N ALA A 1 -6.46 -9.44 3.72
CA ALA A 1 -5.85 -8.74 4.88
C ALA A 1 -6.46 -9.27 6.18
N THR A 2 -5.90 -8.93 7.33
CA THR A 2 -6.61 -9.05 8.62
C THR A 2 -7.68 -7.95 8.73
N ASP A 3 -8.44 -7.94 9.83
CA ASP A 3 -9.44 -6.90 10.12
C ASP A 3 -8.84 -5.63 10.74
N ARG A 4 -7.51 -5.57 10.89
CA ARG A 4 -6.83 -4.39 11.43
C ARG A 4 -6.96 -3.24 10.42
N THR A 5 -7.42 -2.08 10.88
CA THR A 5 -7.45 -0.86 10.07
C THR A 5 -6.03 -0.55 9.53
N PRO A 6 -5.86 -0.40 8.20
CA PRO A 6 -4.59 0.00 7.62
C PRO A 6 -4.11 1.33 8.16
N ILE A 7 -2.79 1.50 8.23
CA ILE A 7 -2.18 2.80 8.52
C ILE A 7 -1.96 3.51 7.19
N MET A 8 -2.55 4.69 7.05
CA MET A 8 -2.44 5.51 5.87
C MET A 8 -1.55 6.72 6.14
N ALA A 9 -0.67 7.03 5.20
CA ALA A 9 0.16 8.22 5.24
C ALA A 9 0.42 8.80 3.84
N ARG A 10 0.91 10.03 3.79
CA ARG A 10 1.26 10.76 2.58
C ARG A 10 2.73 11.16 2.63
N ALA A 11 3.44 10.90 1.54
CA ALA A 11 4.80 11.38 1.30
C ALA A 11 4.82 12.83 0.81
N LEU A 12 5.98 13.46 0.85
CA LEU A 12 6.19 14.86 0.47
C LEU A 12 5.83 15.13 -0.99
N ASP A 13 6.00 14.14 -1.86
CA ASP A 13 5.66 14.20 -3.28
C ASP A 13 4.16 13.91 -3.56
N GLY A 14 3.37 13.66 -2.52
CA GLY A 14 1.95 13.34 -2.61
C GLY A 14 1.65 11.85 -2.72
N THR A 15 2.65 10.97 -2.82
CA THR A 15 2.43 9.51 -2.85
C THR A 15 1.72 9.04 -1.59
N VAL A 16 0.67 8.24 -1.76
CA VAL A 16 -0.05 7.61 -0.64
C VAL A 16 0.63 6.30 -0.27
N ILE A 17 0.83 6.10 1.03
CA ILE A 17 1.36 4.88 1.62
C ILE A 17 0.24 4.22 2.40
N GLU A 18 0.01 2.94 2.12
CA GLU A 18 -0.88 2.07 2.90
C GLU A 18 -0.07 0.93 3.50
N VAL A 19 -0.11 0.81 4.83
CA VAL A 19 0.48 -0.33 5.55
C VAL A 19 -0.64 -1.20 6.10
N PHE A 20 -0.73 -2.41 5.57
CA PHE A 20 -1.66 -3.43 6.01
C PHE A 20 -0.96 -4.78 6.16
N GLU A 21 -1.66 -5.74 6.74
CA GLU A 21 -1.12 -7.07 7.02
C GLU A 21 -1.99 -8.17 6.38
N TRP A 22 -1.32 -9.21 5.88
CA TRP A 22 -1.96 -10.41 5.37
C TRP A 22 -2.16 -11.41 6.50
N THR A 23 -3.28 -12.15 6.47
CA THR A 23 -3.56 -13.20 7.47
C THR A 23 -2.58 -14.36 7.39
N SER A 24 -2.03 -14.63 6.20
CA SER A 24 -0.98 -15.62 5.98
C SER A 24 -0.29 -15.43 4.61
N PRO A 25 0.88 -16.04 4.36
CA PRO A 25 1.49 -16.06 3.03
C PRO A 25 0.60 -16.68 1.95
N GLU A 26 -0.16 -17.73 2.27
CA GLU A 26 -1.10 -18.34 1.32
C GLU A 26 -2.26 -17.40 0.96
N ALA A 27 -2.60 -16.45 1.84
CA ALA A 27 -3.59 -15.41 1.52
C ALA A 27 -3.09 -14.46 0.43
N ILE A 28 -1.77 -14.19 0.38
CA ILE A 28 -1.12 -13.41 -0.68
C ILE A 28 -1.24 -14.16 -2.01
N GLU A 29 -0.89 -15.45 -2.03
CA GLU A 29 -0.99 -16.26 -3.25
C GLU A 29 -2.43 -16.35 -3.77
N ARG A 30 -3.42 -16.56 -2.89
CA ARG A 30 -4.83 -16.57 -3.28
C ARG A 30 -5.28 -15.24 -3.88
N ALA A 31 -4.81 -14.12 -3.33
CA ALA A 31 -5.17 -12.78 -3.81
C ALA A 31 -4.83 -12.56 -5.29
N HIS A 32 -3.71 -13.12 -5.76
CA HIS A 32 -3.30 -13.06 -7.17
C HIS A 32 -4.21 -13.81 -8.14
N THR A 33 -5.16 -14.59 -7.64
CA THR A 33 -6.11 -15.37 -8.45
C THR A 33 -7.57 -15.06 -8.14
N ASP A 34 -7.85 -14.24 -7.13
CA ASP A 34 -9.21 -13.86 -6.74
C ASP A 34 -9.73 -12.77 -7.67
N ALA A 35 -10.82 -13.06 -8.38
CA ALA A 35 -11.39 -12.16 -9.37
C ALA A 35 -11.82 -10.80 -8.79
N LYS A 36 -12.24 -10.74 -7.52
CA LYS A 36 -12.61 -9.48 -6.86
C LYS A 36 -11.38 -8.64 -6.54
N VAL A 37 -10.31 -9.28 -6.09
CA VAL A 37 -9.03 -8.61 -5.81
C VAL A 37 -8.43 -8.06 -7.09
N LEU A 38 -8.40 -8.87 -8.16
CA LEU A 38 -7.89 -8.45 -9.46
C LEU A 38 -8.68 -7.27 -10.05
N ALA A 39 -10.01 -7.27 -9.92
CA ALA A 39 -10.84 -6.15 -10.36
C ALA A 39 -10.51 -4.86 -9.58
N MET A 40 -10.39 -4.95 -8.25
CA MET A 40 -10.00 -3.82 -7.41
C MET A 40 -8.61 -3.29 -7.78
N TRP A 41 -7.62 -4.17 -8.04
CA TRP A 41 -6.29 -3.74 -8.49
C TRP A 41 -6.29 -3.10 -9.87
N ALA A 42 -7.19 -3.50 -10.77
CA ALA A 42 -7.37 -2.84 -12.05
C ALA A 42 -7.87 -1.40 -11.86
N ASP A 43 -8.86 -1.18 -10.98
CA ASP A 43 -9.35 0.16 -10.66
C ASP A 43 -8.25 1.06 -10.06
N PHE A 44 -7.37 0.49 -9.21
CA PHE A 44 -6.21 1.21 -8.72
C PHE A 44 -5.19 1.53 -9.81
N ALA A 45 -4.88 0.57 -10.70
CA ALA A 45 -3.93 0.78 -11.79
C ALA A 45 -4.42 1.81 -12.82
N ASP A 46 -5.73 2.00 -12.97
CA ASP A 46 -6.31 3.08 -13.77
C ASP A 46 -6.22 4.45 -13.08
N ALA A 47 -6.16 4.47 -11.74
CA ALA A 47 -6.17 5.69 -10.94
C ALA A 47 -4.76 6.18 -10.56
N CYS A 48 -3.78 5.28 -10.40
CA CYS A 48 -2.43 5.62 -9.95
C CYS A 48 -1.35 4.61 -10.37
N ASP A 49 -0.09 5.03 -10.26
CA ASP A 49 1.09 4.18 -10.40
C ASP A 49 1.58 3.68 -9.03
N TYR A 50 2.13 2.47 -8.99
CA TYR A 50 2.80 1.92 -7.82
C TYR A 50 4.31 2.19 -7.90
N VAL A 51 4.88 2.71 -6.80
CA VAL A 51 6.32 2.95 -6.68
C VAL A 51 6.91 2.17 -5.50
N PRO A 52 8.16 1.70 -5.59
CA PRO A 52 8.83 1.07 -4.45
C PRO A 52 9.02 2.05 -3.29
N LEU A 53 8.84 1.59 -2.05
CA LEU A 53 8.96 2.45 -0.86
C LEU A 53 10.32 3.18 -0.76
N ASP A 54 11.40 2.56 -1.23
CA ASP A 54 12.76 3.09 -1.16
C ASP A 54 13.08 4.16 -2.23
N THR A 55 12.14 4.42 -3.16
CA THR A 55 12.20 5.56 -4.07
C THR A 55 11.68 6.84 -3.41
N LEU A 56 10.92 6.74 -2.30
CA LEU A 56 10.49 7.89 -1.53
C LEU A 56 11.66 8.43 -0.70
N SER A 57 11.92 9.73 -0.81
CA SER A 57 13.14 10.33 -0.25
C SER A 57 13.22 10.19 1.27
N GLU A 58 12.07 10.28 1.94
CA GLU A 58 11.92 10.24 3.39
C GLU A 58 12.17 8.83 3.94
N ALA A 59 11.94 7.78 3.15
CA ALA A 59 12.21 6.39 3.55
C ALA A 59 13.69 6.11 3.81
N ARG A 60 14.59 6.99 3.33
CA ARG A 60 16.04 6.91 3.55
C ARG A 60 16.51 7.60 4.84
N ALA A 61 15.62 8.33 5.51
CA ALA A 61 15.92 8.97 6.79
C ALA A 61 15.55 8.04 7.96
N PRO A 62 16.32 8.03 9.06
CA PRO A 62 15.98 7.25 10.27
C PRO A 62 14.61 7.59 10.88
N PHE A 63 14.11 8.80 10.61
CA PHE A 63 12.80 9.29 11.06
C PHE A 63 12.05 9.84 9.85
N ALA A 64 11.47 8.93 9.06
CA ALA A 64 10.73 9.29 7.85
C ALA A 64 9.49 10.12 8.20
N GLY A 65 9.41 11.33 7.64
CA GLY A 65 8.38 12.32 7.96
C GLY A 65 7.11 12.20 7.12
N PHE A 66 6.49 11.01 7.07
CA PHE A 66 5.22 10.82 6.38
C PHE A 66 4.05 11.42 7.16
N GLU A 67 3.12 12.10 6.48
CA GLU A 67 1.96 12.75 7.10
C GLU A 67 0.80 11.75 7.22
N PRO A 68 0.20 11.51 8.41
CA PRO A 68 -0.96 10.63 8.53
C PRO A 68 -2.16 11.09 7.69
N ILE A 69 -2.90 10.14 7.11
CA ILE A 69 -4.17 10.38 6.44
C ILE A 69 -5.28 9.74 7.30
N GLU A 70 -6.35 10.49 7.58
CA GLU A 70 -7.56 10.01 8.26
C GLU A 70 -8.62 9.51 7.27
#